data_AF-A0AA92SAC3-F1
#
_entry.id   AF-A0AA92SAC3-F1
#
_cell.length_a   1.000
_cell.length_b   1.000
_cell.length_c   1.000
_cell.angle_alpha   90.00
_cell.angle_beta   90.00
_cell.angle_gamma   90.00
#
_symmetry.space_group_name_H-M   'P 1'
#
loop_
_entity.id
_entity.type
_entity.pdbx_description
1 polymer ?
#
loop_
_entity_poly.entity_id
_entity_poly.type
_entity_poly.pdbx_seq_one_letter_code
_entity_poly.pdbx_strand_id
1 'polypeptide(L)'
;MKILFLGGTRFIGPHAVKHLAESGHEVAVFNRGLTPSAASLPQGVVSITGDRAHLNEYRETFRSFAPDVVIDLFPYTEADARLVIETFQDIAGRVVAISSCDVYQAFGRVNKIESGPITTEPLTEESMLCENRYPFRGARPDREEYDKVLVERIVMGQQSLSGTILRLPMVYGPHDYQHRVYPYLQQMRDGRPYILLEEGFASWRWARSYVEDIAHAICLVATDDRAKNQIYHVAEEQCLSMREWIERIGSVYGWNGKVITAPSTELPTEYVMQIETKQHIQLDTAKIRRELGYTEQTTAEESMRRTIAWEIDHPPENILQGMDYSIEDKAAAKLGV
;
A
#
# COMPACT_ATOMS: atom_id res chain seq x y z
N MET A 1 -3.60 -25.06 -7.75
CA MET A 1 -4.90 -24.66 -7.17
C MET A 1 -5.50 -23.58 -8.05
N LYS A 2 -6.80 -23.31 -7.90
CA LYS A 2 -7.54 -22.31 -8.65
C LYS A 2 -7.66 -21.02 -7.84
N ILE A 3 -7.20 -19.91 -8.40
CA ILE A 3 -7.10 -18.64 -7.68
C ILE A 3 -7.81 -17.56 -8.50
N LEU A 4 -8.80 -16.90 -7.90
CA LEU A 4 -9.52 -15.80 -8.52
C LEU A 4 -9.09 -14.48 -7.90
N PHE A 5 -8.58 -13.56 -8.71
CA PHE A 5 -8.32 -12.18 -8.31
C PHE A 5 -9.54 -11.31 -8.58
N LEU A 6 -9.98 -10.55 -7.58
CA LEU A 6 -10.81 -9.37 -7.78
C LEU A 6 -9.87 -8.18 -7.96
N GLY A 7 -9.81 -7.64 -9.18
CA GLY A 7 -8.85 -6.60 -9.57
C GLY A 7 -7.71 -7.21 -10.38
N GLY A 8 -6.47 -7.04 -9.95
CA GLY A 8 -5.33 -7.78 -10.53
C GLY A 8 -4.58 -7.09 -11.66
N THR A 9 -5.09 -5.96 -12.17
CA THR A 9 -4.56 -5.31 -13.38
C THR A 9 -4.04 -3.88 -13.16
N ARG A 10 -3.63 -3.53 -11.93
CA ARG A 10 -3.03 -2.23 -11.59
C ARG A 10 -1.68 -2.38 -10.92
N PHE A 11 -1.45 -1.79 -9.75
CA PHE A 11 -0.15 -1.68 -9.12
C PHE A 11 0.37 -3.02 -8.59
N ILE A 12 -0.26 -3.58 -7.55
CA ILE A 12 0.16 -4.85 -6.92
C ILE A 12 -0.20 -6.07 -7.78
N GLY A 13 -1.39 -6.03 -8.39
CA GLY A 13 -2.03 -7.19 -9.02
C GLY A 13 -1.20 -7.92 -10.08
N PRO A 14 -0.63 -7.24 -11.09
CA PRO A 14 0.09 -7.89 -12.18
C PRO A 14 1.25 -8.74 -11.71
N HIS A 15 1.97 -8.29 -10.67
CA HIS A 15 3.08 -9.06 -10.09
C HIS A 15 2.58 -10.34 -9.41
N ALA A 16 1.51 -10.27 -8.62
CA ALA A 16 0.95 -11.43 -7.94
C ALA A 16 0.29 -12.43 -8.92
N VAL A 17 -0.45 -11.92 -9.91
CA VAL A 17 -1.06 -12.73 -10.99
C VAL A 17 0.03 -13.46 -11.77
N LYS A 18 1.09 -12.76 -12.18
CA LYS A 18 2.22 -13.35 -12.89
C LYS A 18 2.88 -14.45 -12.06
N HIS A 19 3.24 -14.16 -10.82
CA HIS A 19 3.92 -15.12 -9.95
C HIS A 19 3.11 -16.40 -9.73
N LEU A 20 1.82 -16.29 -9.43
CA LEU A 20 0.96 -17.48 -9.22
C LEU A 20 0.73 -18.28 -10.51
N ALA A 21 0.59 -17.59 -11.65
CA ALA A 21 0.45 -18.26 -12.95
C ALA A 21 1.73 -19.02 -13.33
N GLU A 22 2.90 -18.38 -13.18
CA GLU A 22 4.22 -19.01 -13.42
C GLU A 22 4.52 -20.15 -12.44
N SER A 23 3.89 -20.13 -11.25
CA SER A 23 3.96 -21.23 -10.27
C SER A 23 3.02 -22.40 -10.59
N GLY A 24 2.36 -22.38 -11.75
CA GLY A 24 1.51 -23.48 -12.23
C GLY A 24 0.11 -23.50 -11.62
N HIS A 25 -0.36 -22.40 -11.03
CA HIS A 25 -1.75 -22.28 -10.58
C HIS A 25 -2.67 -21.87 -11.74
N GLU A 26 -3.93 -22.30 -11.67
CA GLU A 26 -4.98 -21.83 -12.57
C GLU A 26 -5.48 -20.49 -12.04
N VAL A 27 -5.21 -19.40 -12.76
CA VAL A 27 -5.52 -18.05 -12.30
C VAL A 27 -6.62 -17.44 -13.15
N ALA A 28 -7.62 -16.87 -12.49
CA ALA A 28 -8.63 -16.01 -13.10
C ALA A 28 -8.53 -14.60 -12.53
N VAL A 29 -8.86 -13.60 -13.35
CA VAL A 29 -8.82 -12.18 -12.98
C VAL A 29 -10.14 -11.53 -13.37
N PHE A 30 -10.89 -11.05 -12.37
CA PHE A 30 -12.12 -10.30 -12.53
C PHE A 30 -11.85 -8.79 -12.43
N ASN A 31 -12.05 -8.04 -13.51
CA ASN A 31 -11.86 -6.59 -13.54
C ASN A 31 -12.65 -5.92 -14.67
N ARG A 32 -12.65 -4.58 -14.70
CA ARG A 32 -13.42 -3.79 -15.69
C ARG A 32 -12.82 -3.72 -17.10
N GLY A 33 -11.63 -4.26 -17.32
CA GLY A 33 -10.91 -4.18 -18.61
C GLY A 33 -10.34 -2.79 -18.94
N LEU A 34 -10.29 -1.87 -17.98
CA LEU A 34 -9.96 -0.45 -18.21
C LEU A 34 -8.48 -0.10 -18.08
N THR A 35 -7.60 -1.07 -17.81
CA THR A 35 -6.17 -0.81 -17.57
C THR A 35 -5.33 -1.44 -18.67
N PRO A 36 -4.16 -0.85 -19.01
CA PRO A 36 -3.29 -1.41 -20.04
C PRO A 36 -2.92 -2.87 -19.77
N SER A 37 -2.65 -3.23 -18.51
CA SER A 37 -2.27 -4.60 -18.16
C SER A 37 -3.42 -5.62 -18.27
N ALA A 38 -4.68 -5.17 -18.38
CA ALA A 38 -5.80 -6.06 -18.67
C ALA A 38 -5.68 -6.67 -20.09
N ALA A 39 -5.01 -5.97 -21.01
CA ALA A 39 -4.73 -6.44 -22.36
C ALA A 39 -3.47 -7.33 -22.46
N SER A 40 -2.68 -7.43 -21.38
CA SER A 40 -1.39 -8.13 -21.35
C SER A 40 -1.28 -9.11 -20.20
N LEU A 41 -2.38 -9.77 -19.83
CA LEU A 41 -2.35 -10.83 -18.82
C LEU A 41 -1.41 -11.97 -19.25
N PRO A 42 -0.73 -12.64 -18.30
CA PRO A 42 0.11 -13.80 -18.60
C PRO A 42 -0.67 -14.89 -19.36
N GLN A 43 0.03 -15.66 -20.19
CA GLN A 43 -0.57 -16.75 -20.94
C GLN A 43 -1.25 -17.76 -20.00
N GLY A 44 -2.48 -18.16 -20.34
CA GLY A 44 -3.27 -19.12 -19.55
C GLY A 44 -4.09 -18.50 -18.42
N VAL A 45 -3.92 -17.21 -18.12
CA VAL A 45 -4.78 -16.50 -17.16
C VAL A 45 -6.16 -16.25 -17.76
N VAL A 46 -7.21 -16.66 -17.05
CA VAL A 46 -8.60 -16.43 -17.45
C VAL A 46 -8.99 -14.99 -17.13
N SER A 47 -9.43 -14.23 -18.13
CA SER A 47 -9.97 -12.88 -17.94
C SER A 47 -11.49 -12.91 -17.84
N ILE A 48 -12.04 -12.32 -16.78
CA ILE A 48 -13.48 -12.14 -16.59
C ILE A 48 -13.74 -10.63 -16.52
N THR A 49 -14.40 -10.09 -17.54
CA THR A 49 -14.71 -8.66 -17.56
C THR A 49 -16.03 -8.40 -16.84
N GLY A 50 -15.99 -7.54 -15.82
CA GLY A 50 -17.17 -7.13 -15.07
C GLY A 50 -16.86 -6.03 -14.06
N ASP A 51 -17.92 -5.48 -13.45
CA ASP A 51 -17.80 -4.47 -12.40
C ASP A 51 -18.09 -5.09 -11.03
N ARG A 52 -17.30 -4.69 -10.02
CA ARG A 52 -17.48 -5.14 -8.64
C ARG A 52 -18.87 -4.82 -8.11
N ALA A 53 -19.49 -3.70 -8.51
CA ALA A 53 -20.85 -3.36 -8.09
C ALA A 53 -21.89 -4.44 -8.47
N HIS A 54 -21.57 -5.28 -9.45
CA HIS A 54 -22.41 -6.35 -9.99
C HIS A 54 -21.83 -7.75 -9.74
N LEU A 55 -20.93 -7.90 -8.75
CA LEU A 55 -20.17 -9.15 -8.52
C LEU A 55 -21.07 -10.39 -8.38
N ASN A 56 -22.22 -10.25 -7.72
CA ASN A 56 -23.20 -11.33 -7.52
C ASN A 56 -23.78 -11.88 -8.85
N GLU A 57 -23.82 -11.08 -9.91
CA GLU A 57 -24.33 -11.51 -11.24
C GLU A 57 -23.40 -12.55 -11.91
N TYR A 58 -22.14 -12.65 -11.45
CA TYR A 58 -21.13 -13.55 -12.00
C TYR A 58 -20.97 -14.85 -11.19
N ARG A 59 -21.83 -15.10 -10.19
CA ARG A 59 -21.75 -16.29 -9.32
C ARG A 59 -21.64 -17.60 -10.10
N GLU A 60 -22.41 -17.79 -11.18
CA GLU A 60 -22.33 -19.02 -11.98
C GLU A 60 -21.01 -19.15 -12.75
N THR A 61 -20.46 -18.04 -13.24
CA THR A 61 -19.11 -18.00 -13.84
C THR A 61 -18.05 -18.39 -12.80
N PHE A 62 -18.15 -17.86 -11.58
CA PHE A 62 -17.23 -18.19 -10.50
C PHE A 62 -17.39 -19.63 -10.02
N ARG A 63 -18.61 -20.14 -9.93
CA ARG A 63 -18.88 -21.55 -9.59
C ARG A 63 -18.31 -22.49 -10.64
N SER A 64 -18.38 -22.12 -11.91
CA SER A 64 -17.80 -22.90 -13.02
C SER A 64 -16.27 -22.91 -12.95
N PHE A 65 -15.65 -21.78 -12.58
CA PHE A 65 -14.20 -21.72 -12.34
C PHE A 65 -13.82 -22.54 -11.09
N ALA A 66 -14.64 -22.51 -10.04
CA ALA A 66 -14.44 -23.17 -8.75
C ALA A 66 -13.12 -22.77 -8.05
N PRO A 67 -12.94 -21.47 -7.70
CA PRO A 67 -11.73 -21.00 -7.05
C PRO A 67 -11.55 -21.60 -5.66
N ASP A 68 -10.36 -22.13 -5.36
CA ASP A 68 -9.97 -22.51 -3.99
C ASP A 68 -9.81 -21.25 -3.12
N VAL A 69 -9.24 -20.19 -3.71
CA VAL A 69 -8.94 -18.92 -3.04
C VAL A 69 -9.39 -17.74 -3.89
N VAL A 70 -10.05 -16.78 -3.26
CA VAL A 70 -10.36 -15.47 -3.84
C VAL A 70 -9.44 -14.41 -3.21
N ILE A 71 -8.70 -13.67 -4.03
CA ILE A 71 -7.83 -12.58 -3.59
C ILE A 71 -8.48 -11.26 -3.95
N ASP A 72 -8.90 -10.51 -2.95
CA ASP A 72 -9.49 -9.19 -3.11
C ASP A 72 -8.45 -8.09 -2.84
N LEU A 73 -8.00 -7.44 -3.92
CA LEU A 73 -6.93 -6.45 -3.87
C LEU A 73 -7.40 -5.05 -3.49
N PHE A 74 -8.70 -4.77 -3.45
CA PHE A 74 -9.22 -3.42 -3.22
C PHE A 74 -10.54 -3.35 -2.43
N PRO A 75 -10.77 -4.14 -1.36
CA PRO A 75 -11.96 -3.96 -0.55
C PRO A 75 -11.84 -2.66 0.26
N TYR A 76 -12.60 -1.61 -0.06
CA TYR A 76 -12.47 -0.31 0.60
C TYR A 76 -13.51 -0.09 1.69
N THR A 77 -14.68 -0.71 1.54
CA THR A 77 -15.87 -0.41 2.35
C THR A 77 -16.45 -1.67 2.97
N GLU A 78 -17.32 -1.53 3.97
CA GLU A 78 -18.07 -2.66 4.51
C GLU A 78 -18.91 -3.36 3.42
N ALA A 79 -19.52 -2.58 2.53
CA ALA A 79 -20.31 -3.10 1.41
C ALA A 79 -19.46 -3.95 0.46
N ASP A 80 -18.22 -3.53 0.17
CA ASP A 80 -17.28 -4.29 -0.64
C ASP A 80 -17.01 -5.68 -0.06
N ALA A 81 -16.79 -5.76 1.26
CA ALA A 81 -16.51 -7.02 1.94
C ALA A 81 -17.76 -7.91 1.98
N ARG A 82 -18.93 -7.35 2.31
CA ARG A 82 -20.20 -8.10 2.34
C ARG A 82 -20.50 -8.72 0.99
N LEU A 83 -20.35 -7.94 -0.09
CA LEU A 83 -20.61 -8.42 -1.44
C LEU A 83 -19.71 -9.61 -1.81
N VAL A 84 -18.43 -9.58 -1.43
CA VAL A 84 -17.50 -10.70 -1.63
C VAL A 84 -17.92 -11.93 -0.85
N ILE A 85 -18.25 -11.78 0.44
CA ILE A 85 -18.71 -12.90 1.27
C ILE A 85 -19.99 -13.51 0.68
N GLU A 86 -20.99 -12.68 0.36
CA GLU A 86 -22.24 -13.12 -0.25
C GLU A 86 -22.02 -13.84 -1.58
N THR A 87 -21.05 -13.40 -2.39
CA THR A 87 -20.70 -14.03 -3.67
C THR A 87 -20.01 -15.37 -3.48
N PHE A 88 -19.13 -15.53 -2.48
CA PHE A 88 -18.17 -16.64 -2.45
C PHE A 88 -18.31 -17.63 -1.30
N GLN A 89 -19.18 -17.37 -0.30
CA GLN A 89 -19.35 -18.22 0.88
C GLN A 89 -19.65 -19.70 0.61
N ASP A 90 -20.19 -20.02 -0.57
CA ASP A 90 -20.55 -21.36 -1.03
C ASP A 90 -19.85 -21.76 -2.35
N ILE A 91 -18.81 -21.01 -2.74
CA ILE A 91 -18.06 -21.19 -3.99
C ILE A 91 -16.57 -21.41 -3.71
N ALA A 92 -15.98 -20.67 -2.77
CA ALA A 92 -14.56 -20.71 -2.47
C ALA A 92 -14.27 -21.27 -1.06
N GLY A 93 -13.03 -21.71 -0.83
CA GLY A 93 -12.58 -22.16 0.50
C GLY A 93 -11.99 -21.04 1.35
N ARG A 94 -11.47 -19.98 0.73
CA ARG A 94 -10.81 -18.86 1.42
C ARG A 94 -10.92 -17.54 0.66
N VAL A 95 -11.01 -16.44 1.41
CA VAL A 95 -10.80 -15.07 0.92
C VAL A 95 -9.54 -14.49 1.53
N VAL A 96 -8.62 -14.00 0.69
CA VAL A 96 -7.51 -13.13 1.09
C VAL A 96 -7.91 -11.70 0.76
N ALA A 97 -7.98 -10.83 1.76
CA ALA A 97 -8.33 -9.42 1.57
C ALA A 97 -7.15 -8.51 1.88
N ILE A 98 -6.85 -7.61 0.96
CA ILE A 98 -5.87 -6.54 1.18
C ILE A 98 -6.50 -5.46 2.07
N SER A 99 -5.94 -5.33 3.26
CA SER A 99 -6.22 -4.26 4.21
C SER A 99 -5.06 -3.27 4.26
N SER A 100 -5.03 -2.41 5.27
CA SER A 100 -4.08 -1.32 5.41
C SER A 100 -3.71 -1.14 6.88
N CYS A 101 -2.53 -0.59 7.16
CA CYS A 101 -2.15 -0.16 8.51
C CYS A 101 -2.98 1.04 9.02
N ASP A 102 -3.86 1.62 8.20
CA ASP A 102 -4.80 2.66 8.63
C ASP A 102 -5.88 2.18 9.61
N VAL A 103 -6.01 0.86 9.79
CA VAL A 103 -6.90 0.25 10.76
C VAL A 103 -6.53 0.55 12.19
N TYR A 104 -5.29 0.97 12.48
CA TYR A 104 -4.81 1.18 13.84
C TYR A 104 -5.07 2.57 14.36
N GLN A 105 -5.33 2.68 15.66
CA GLN A 105 -5.44 3.96 16.38
C GLN A 105 -4.27 4.90 16.11
N ALA A 106 -3.05 4.37 15.92
CA ALA A 106 -1.87 5.14 15.54
C ALA A 106 -2.09 5.96 14.24
N PHE A 107 -2.76 5.40 13.24
CA PHE A 107 -3.12 6.16 12.03
C PHE A 107 -4.16 7.24 12.33
N GLY A 108 -5.15 6.95 13.16
CA GLY A 108 -6.12 7.94 13.64
C GLY A 108 -5.44 9.13 14.33
N ARG A 109 -4.43 8.86 15.17
CA ARG A 109 -3.61 9.87 15.86
C ARG A 109 -2.77 10.70 14.89
N VAL A 110 -2.08 10.06 13.94
CA VAL A 110 -1.34 10.77 12.86
C VAL A 110 -2.23 11.80 12.18
N ASN A 111 -3.47 11.44 11.87
CA ASN A 111 -4.42 12.29 11.17
C ASN A 111 -5.25 13.19 12.10
N LYS A 112 -4.97 13.19 13.42
CA LYS A 112 -5.70 13.96 14.45
C LYS A 112 -7.21 13.65 14.50
N ILE A 113 -7.59 12.45 14.03
CA ILE A 113 -8.95 11.91 14.10
C ILE A 113 -9.16 11.21 15.45
N GLU A 114 -8.09 10.69 16.04
CA GLU A 114 -8.13 9.92 17.28
C GLU A 114 -7.19 10.51 18.34
N SER A 115 -7.64 10.45 19.60
CA SER A 115 -6.96 11.04 20.76
C SER A 115 -6.25 10.00 21.63
N GLY A 116 -5.30 10.44 22.45
CA GLY A 116 -4.63 9.66 23.50
C GLY A 116 -3.10 9.58 23.34
N PRO A 117 -2.41 8.66 24.04
CA PRO A 117 -0.96 8.62 24.05
C PRO A 117 -0.34 8.20 22.71
N ILE A 118 0.88 8.65 22.46
CA ILE A 118 1.69 8.22 21.32
C ILE A 118 2.11 6.76 21.51
N THR A 119 1.93 5.94 20.48
CA THR A 119 2.47 4.58 20.45
C THR A 119 3.95 4.63 20.08
N THR A 120 4.81 4.13 20.97
CA THR A 120 6.28 4.14 20.79
C THR A 120 6.80 2.84 20.18
N GLU A 121 6.20 1.71 20.53
CA GLU A 121 6.58 0.40 20.02
C GLU A 121 6.02 0.13 18.61
N PRO A 122 6.65 -0.75 17.81
CA PRO A 122 6.07 -1.24 16.57
C PRO A 122 4.69 -1.87 16.79
N LEU A 123 3.77 -1.61 15.88
CA LEU A 123 2.41 -2.16 15.89
C LEU A 123 2.45 -3.64 15.53
N THR A 124 1.84 -4.48 16.37
CA THR A 124 1.53 -5.88 16.08
C THR A 124 0.10 -6.03 15.54
N GLU A 125 -0.25 -7.20 15.00
CA GLU A 125 -1.59 -7.49 14.48
C GLU A 125 -2.73 -7.36 15.53
N GLU A 126 -2.37 -7.37 16.80
CA GLU A 126 -3.23 -7.27 18.00
C GLU A 126 -3.27 -5.85 18.56
N SER A 127 -2.54 -4.92 17.96
CA SER A 127 -2.58 -3.51 18.35
C SER A 127 -3.97 -2.92 18.18
N MET A 128 -4.28 -1.93 19.01
CA MET A 128 -5.60 -1.32 19.07
C MET A 128 -6.03 -0.77 17.71
N LEU A 129 -7.24 -1.15 17.29
CA LEU A 129 -7.85 -0.66 16.05
C LEU A 129 -8.55 0.67 16.28
N CYS A 130 -8.60 1.50 15.24
CA CYS A 130 -9.33 2.76 15.21
C CYS A 130 -10.77 2.55 15.73
N GLU A 131 -11.18 3.42 16.65
CA GLU A 131 -12.55 3.46 17.15
C GLU A 131 -13.42 4.38 16.30
N ASN A 132 -12.83 5.50 15.86
CA ASN A 132 -13.48 6.45 14.96
C ASN A 132 -13.51 5.86 13.55
N ARG A 133 -14.72 5.48 13.12
CA ARG A 133 -15.00 4.90 11.81
C ARG A 133 -14.96 5.95 10.71
N TYR A 134 -14.72 5.51 9.48
CA TYR A 134 -14.69 6.35 8.29
C TYR A 134 -13.64 7.48 8.34
N PRO A 135 -12.34 7.14 8.45
CA PRO A 135 -11.28 8.13 8.70
C PRO A 135 -11.11 9.18 7.60
N PHE A 136 -11.72 9.00 6.43
CA PHE A 136 -11.62 9.94 5.32
C PHE A 136 -12.90 10.75 5.07
N ARG A 137 -13.96 10.53 5.85
CA ARG A 137 -15.24 11.23 5.72
C ARG A 137 -15.04 12.74 5.86
N GLY A 138 -15.49 13.51 4.86
CA GLY A 138 -15.31 14.96 4.77
C GLY A 138 -13.91 15.43 4.34
N ALA A 139 -12.90 14.56 4.36
CA ALA A 139 -11.54 14.88 3.91
C ALA A 139 -11.26 14.39 2.48
N ARG A 140 -11.88 13.29 2.05
CA ARG A 140 -11.78 12.73 0.70
C ARG A 140 -13.16 12.28 0.21
N PRO A 141 -13.80 13.06 -0.67
CA PRO A 141 -15.13 12.75 -1.20
C PRO A 141 -15.22 11.38 -1.91
N ASP A 142 -14.12 10.86 -2.46
CA ASP A 142 -14.06 9.52 -3.08
C ASP A 142 -13.96 8.37 -2.06
N ARG A 143 -13.83 8.67 -0.77
CA ARG A 143 -13.57 7.71 0.34
C ARG A 143 -14.48 7.91 1.56
N GLU A 144 -15.66 8.50 1.37
CA GLU A 144 -16.61 8.77 2.47
C GLU A 144 -17.01 7.54 3.28
N GLU A 145 -17.12 6.38 2.61
CA GLU A 145 -17.50 5.09 3.21
C GLU A 145 -16.31 4.15 3.42
N TYR A 146 -15.07 4.65 3.28
CA TYR A 146 -13.87 3.86 3.47
C TYR A 146 -13.71 3.44 4.93
N ASP A 147 -13.63 2.14 5.21
CA ASP A 147 -13.32 1.62 6.54
C ASP A 147 -12.76 0.19 6.48
N LYS A 148 -11.44 0.08 6.63
CA LYS A 148 -10.76 -1.22 6.59
C LYS A 148 -11.02 -2.08 7.82
N VAL A 149 -11.35 -1.50 8.98
CA VAL A 149 -11.68 -2.30 10.17
C VAL A 149 -13.00 -3.03 9.96
N LEU A 150 -13.98 -2.39 9.32
CA LEU A 150 -15.24 -3.04 8.95
C LEU A 150 -15.02 -4.12 7.88
N VAL A 151 -14.18 -3.87 6.88
CA VAL A 151 -13.77 -4.89 5.90
C VAL A 151 -13.19 -6.13 6.61
N GLU A 152 -12.21 -5.93 7.47
CA GLU A 152 -11.56 -7.03 8.19
C GLU A 152 -12.54 -7.80 9.07
N ARG A 153 -13.42 -7.11 9.79
CA ARG A 153 -14.46 -7.73 10.62
C ARG A 153 -15.38 -8.63 9.81
N ILE A 154 -15.81 -8.18 8.63
CA ILE A 154 -16.69 -8.98 7.76
C ILE A 154 -15.94 -10.20 7.22
N VAL A 155 -14.72 -10.03 6.71
CA VAL A 155 -13.94 -11.13 6.12
C VAL A 155 -13.57 -12.18 7.18
N MET A 156 -13.17 -11.75 8.38
CA MET A 156 -12.76 -12.64 9.46
C MET A 156 -13.92 -13.23 10.27
N GLY A 157 -15.14 -12.68 10.12
CA GLY A 157 -16.32 -13.09 10.86
C GLY A 157 -17.05 -14.32 10.30
N GLN A 158 -16.52 -14.96 9.27
CA GLN A 158 -17.20 -16.05 8.55
C GLN A 158 -16.82 -17.43 9.10
N GLN A 159 -17.81 -18.32 9.21
CA GLN A 159 -17.61 -19.70 9.67
C GLN A 159 -17.26 -20.67 8.54
N SER A 160 -17.92 -20.53 7.38
CA SER A 160 -17.80 -21.46 6.24
C SER A 160 -16.77 -21.03 5.20
N LEU A 161 -16.27 -19.79 5.28
CA LEU A 161 -15.29 -19.22 4.35
C LEU A 161 -14.14 -18.65 5.16
N SER A 162 -12.96 -19.28 5.10
CA SER A 162 -11.81 -18.80 5.90
C SER A 162 -11.35 -17.42 5.39
N GLY A 163 -11.07 -16.50 6.31
CA GLY A 163 -10.55 -15.17 5.99
C GLY A 163 -9.04 -15.10 6.19
N THR A 164 -8.35 -14.34 5.35
CA THR A 164 -6.95 -13.95 5.60
C THR A 164 -6.80 -12.46 5.28
N ILE A 165 -6.19 -11.70 6.18
CA ILE A 165 -5.97 -10.27 6.00
C ILE A 165 -4.48 -9.99 5.82
N LEU A 166 -4.14 -9.20 4.81
CA LEU A 166 -2.84 -8.55 4.69
C LEU A 166 -2.97 -7.07 4.97
N ARG A 167 -2.44 -6.59 6.10
CA ARG A 167 -2.39 -5.15 6.43
C ARG A 167 -1.16 -4.54 5.78
N LEU A 168 -1.37 -3.77 4.71
CA LEU A 168 -0.29 -3.18 3.94
C LEU A 168 0.11 -1.78 4.44
N PRO A 169 1.40 -1.40 4.33
CA PRO A 169 1.91 -0.09 4.64
C PRO A 169 1.88 0.82 3.39
N MET A 170 2.71 1.87 3.34
CA MET A 170 2.93 2.61 2.11
C MET A 170 3.65 1.73 1.08
N VAL A 171 2.92 1.32 0.04
CA VAL A 171 3.49 0.52 -1.06
C VAL A 171 4.14 1.45 -2.09
N TYR A 172 5.36 1.13 -2.52
CA TYR A 172 6.08 1.83 -3.58
C TYR A 172 6.61 0.83 -4.64
N GLY A 173 6.94 1.33 -5.82
CA GLY A 173 7.48 0.52 -6.90
C GLY A 173 7.08 1.04 -8.27
N PRO A 174 7.55 0.39 -9.35
CA PRO A 174 7.01 0.60 -10.69
C PRO A 174 5.48 0.52 -10.69
N HIS A 175 4.83 1.40 -11.46
CA HIS A 175 3.39 1.53 -11.57
C HIS A 175 2.66 2.06 -10.31
N ASP A 176 3.37 2.69 -9.37
CA ASP A 176 2.73 3.47 -8.30
C ASP A 176 2.02 4.69 -8.88
N TYR A 177 0.70 4.59 -9.00
CA TYR A 177 -0.17 5.65 -9.52
C TYR A 177 -0.21 6.90 -8.61
N GLN A 178 0.35 6.84 -7.41
CA GLN A 178 0.46 8.00 -6.51
C GLN A 178 1.82 8.67 -6.60
N HIS A 179 2.76 8.12 -7.38
CA HIS A 179 4.08 8.69 -7.64
C HIS A 179 4.81 9.10 -6.35
N ARG A 180 4.82 8.24 -5.32
CA ARG A 180 5.29 8.62 -3.97
C ARG A 180 6.77 8.98 -3.90
N VAL A 181 7.57 8.50 -4.85
CA VAL A 181 9.01 8.83 -4.94
C VAL A 181 9.23 10.11 -5.74
N TYR A 182 8.35 10.39 -6.71
CA TYR A 182 8.52 11.46 -7.68
C TYR A 182 8.76 12.87 -7.09
N PRO A 183 8.03 13.34 -6.05
CA PRO A 183 8.24 14.69 -5.51
C PRO A 183 9.67 14.97 -5.03
N TYR A 184 10.38 13.96 -4.53
CA TYR A 184 11.77 14.07 -4.10
C TYR A 184 12.72 13.89 -5.28
N LEU A 185 12.43 12.92 -6.15
CA LEU A 185 13.20 12.67 -7.36
C LEU A 185 13.21 13.89 -8.29
N GLN A 186 12.09 14.61 -8.42
CA GLN A 186 11.99 15.82 -9.22
C GLN A 186 12.98 16.89 -8.73
N GLN A 187 13.07 17.13 -7.42
CA GLN A 187 14.03 18.07 -6.84
C GLN A 187 15.48 17.64 -7.12
N MET A 188 15.76 16.34 -7.04
CA MET A 188 17.08 15.81 -7.36
C MET A 188 17.42 15.98 -8.85
N ARG A 189 16.45 15.76 -9.75
CA ARG A 189 16.56 15.96 -11.20
C ARG A 189 16.80 17.42 -11.56
N ASP A 190 16.17 18.33 -10.83
CA ASP A 190 16.35 19.78 -10.99
C ASP A 190 17.70 20.27 -10.41
N GLY A 191 18.55 19.35 -9.92
CA GLY A 191 19.88 19.65 -9.43
C GLY A 191 19.88 20.45 -8.12
N ARG A 192 18.80 20.37 -7.35
CA ARG A 192 18.66 21.13 -6.10
C ARG A 192 19.79 20.77 -5.14
N PRO A 193 20.47 21.73 -4.51
CA PRO A 193 21.57 21.44 -3.58
C PRO A 193 21.06 20.89 -2.24
N TYR A 194 19.77 21.05 -1.96
CA TYR A 194 19.13 20.52 -0.77
C TYR A 194 17.64 20.23 -1.02
N ILE A 195 17.04 19.47 -0.09
CA ILE A 195 15.60 19.31 0.07
C ILE A 195 15.29 19.75 1.50
N LEU A 196 14.40 20.73 1.68
CA LEU A 196 14.04 21.28 2.99
C LEU A 196 12.83 20.56 3.58
N LEU A 197 12.97 20.05 4.80
CA LEU A 197 11.89 19.41 5.55
C LEU A 197 11.65 20.09 6.89
N GLU A 198 10.42 20.02 7.38
CA GLU A 198 10.12 20.27 8.79
C GLU A 198 10.74 19.17 9.67
N GLU A 199 11.32 19.53 10.83
CA GLU A 199 12.03 18.60 11.73
C GLU A 199 11.20 17.40 12.19
N GLY A 200 9.95 17.64 12.61
CA GLY A 200 9.01 16.59 12.95
C GLY A 200 8.77 15.64 11.78
N PHE A 201 8.48 16.17 10.60
CA PHE A 201 8.26 15.37 9.40
C PHE A 201 9.51 14.59 8.98
N ALA A 202 10.70 15.19 9.06
CA ALA A 202 11.95 14.53 8.73
C ALA A 202 12.24 13.32 9.63
N SER A 203 11.91 13.42 10.92
CA SER A 203 12.09 12.33 11.90
C SER A 203 10.95 11.29 11.88
N TRP A 204 9.83 11.62 11.27
CA TRP A 204 8.65 10.75 11.24
C TRP A 204 8.89 9.45 10.47
N ARG A 205 8.56 8.31 11.09
CA ARG A 205 8.69 6.95 10.53
C ARG A 205 7.34 6.40 10.06
N TRP A 206 7.33 5.85 8.85
CA TRP A 206 6.20 5.07 8.31
C TRP A 206 6.75 3.85 7.57
N ALA A 207 6.21 2.68 7.90
CA ALA A 207 6.52 1.43 7.22
C ALA A 207 6.33 1.55 5.70
N ARG A 208 7.16 0.86 4.94
CA ARG A 208 7.06 0.82 3.47
C ARG A 208 7.21 -0.61 3.01
N SER A 209 6.75 -0.89 1.80
CA SER A 209 7.02 -2.17 1.16
C SER A 209 7.08 -2.02 -0.34
N TYR A 210 8.00 -2.75 -0.97
CA TYR A 210 8.11 -2.79 -2.42
C TYR A 210 6.98 -3.65 -3.02
N VAL A 211 6.42 -3.20 -4.13
CA VAL A 211 5.24 -3.80 -4.76
C VAL A 211 5.42 -5.29 -5.11
N GLU A 212 6.60 -5.70 -5.56
CA GLU A 212 6.88 -7.11 -5.89
C GLU A 212 7.00 -7.99 -4.63
N ASP A 213 7.50 -7.43 -3.52
CA ASP A 213 7.58 -8.14 -2.25
C ASP A 213 6.18 -8.31 -1.62
N ILE A 214 5.31 -7.30 -1.76
CA ILE A 214 3.88 -7.44 -1.44
C ILE A 214 3.24 -8.55 -2.29
N ALA A 215 3.53 -8.59 -3.59
CA ALA A 215 3.02 -9.65 -4.46
C ALA A 215 3.51 -11.04 -4.03
N HIS A 216 4.77 -11.16 -3.60
CA HIS A 216 5.29 -12.38 -3.03
C HIS A 216 4.56 -12.78 -1.74
N ALA A 217 4.32 -11.85 -0.82
CA ALA A 217 3.54 -12.12 0.40
C ALA A 217 2.10 -12.57 0.09
N ILE A 218 1.45 -11.98 -0.92
CA ILE A 218 0.14 -12.42 -1.41
C ILE A 218 0.20 -13.88 -1.87
N CYS A 219 1.25 -14.26 -2.59
CA CYS A 219 1.42 -15.65 -3.02
C CYS A 219 1.53 -16.58 -1.82
N LEU A 220 2.40 -16.26 -0.84
CA LEU A 220 2.58 -17.07 0.37
C LEU A 220 1.26 -17.29 1.12
N VAL A 221 0.49 -16.22 1.39
CA VAL A 221 -0.78 -16.36 2.11
C VAL A 221 -1.86 -17.07 1.29
N ALA A 222 -1.84 -16.93 -0.04
CA ALA A 222 -2.80 -17.57 -0.92
C ALA A 222 -2.54 -19.08 -1.06
N THR A 223 -1.31 -19.54 -0.88
CA THR A 223 -0.93 -20.95 -1.09
C THR A 223 -0.62 -21.72 0.19
N ASP A 224 -0.44 -21.04 1.34
CA ASP A 224 -0.17 -21.70 2.63
C ASP A 224 -1.43 -21.78 3.49
N ASP A 225 -1.80 -22.98 3.91
CA ASP A 225 -2.99 -23.23 4.72
C ASP A 225 -2.89 -22.67 6.14
N ARG A 226 -1.68 -22.45 6.66
CA ARG A 226 -1.48 -21.80 7.97
C ARG A 226 -1.97 -20.37 7.97
N ALA A 227 -2.09 -19.73 6.81
CA ALA A 227 -2.62 -18.38 6.69
C ALA A 227 -4.15 -18.29 6.84
N LYS A 228 -4.88 -19.42 6.89
CA LYS A 228 -6.33 -19.42 7.12
C LYS A 228 -6.65 -18.82 8.49
N ASN A 229 -7.60 -17.89 8.52
CA ASN A 229 -8.04 -17.16 9.71
C ASN A 229 -6.90 -16.39 10.40
N GLN A 230 -5.94 -15.89 9.60
CA GLN A 230 -4.82 -15.09 10.08
C GLN A 230 -4.84 -13.67 9.51
N ILE A 231 -4.26 -12.77 10.30
CA ILE A 231 -3.90 -11.41 9.91
C ILE A 231 -2.38 -11.34 9.91
N TYR A 232 -1.81 -10.68 8.90
CA TYR A 232 -0.37 -10.45 8.79
C TYR A 232 -0.07 -9.00 8.37
N HIS A 233 1.00 -8.44 8.92
CA HIS A 233 1.70 -7.31 8.32
C HIS A 233 2.61 -7.74 7.19
N VAL A 234 2.73 -6.88 6.18
CA VAL A 234 3.75 -7.03 5.13
C VAL A 234 4.47 -5.70 4.95
N ALA A 235 5.69 -5.60 5.46
CA ALA A 235 6.51 -4.40 5.32
C ALA A 235 8.00 -4.77 5.23
N GLU A 236 8.81 -3.82 4.77
CA GLU A 236 10.26 -3.88 4.93
C GLU A 236 10.61 -4.04 6.41
N GLU A 237 11.66 -4.82 6.71
CA GLU A 237 12.17 -5.00 8.07
C GLU A 237 12.58 -3.66 8.71
N GLN A 238 13.15 -2.75 7.93
CA GLN A 238 13.55 -1.42 8.40
C GLN A 238 12.45 -0.38 8.15
N CYS A 239 11.94 0.21 9.23
CA CYS A 239 11.01 1.34 9.14
C CYS A 239 11.76 2.68 9.10
N LEU A 240 12.09 3.16 7.90
CA LEU A 240 12.81 4.42 7.72
C LEU A 240 11.97 5.65 8.09
N SER A 241 12.66 6.64 8.67
CA SER A 241 12.19 8.02 8.75
C SER A 241 12.08 8.64 7.36
N MET A 242 11.35 9.75 7.23
CA MET A 242 11.26 10.47 5.96
C MET A 242 12.64 10.95 5.48
N ARG A 243 13.50 11.43 6.39
CA ARG A 243 14.88 11.82 6.07
C ARG A 243 15.66 10.64 5.47
N GLU A 244 15.71 9.52 6.18
CA GLU A 244 16.43 8.32 5.72
C GLU A 244 15.87 7.80 4.38
N TRP A 245 14.55 7.89 4.18
CA TRP A 245 13.90 7.51 2.93
C TRP A 245 14.34 8.40 1.75
N ILE A 246 14.36 9.72 1.95
CA ILE A 246 14.77 10.69 0.91
C ILE A 246 16.27 10.56 0.62
N GLU A 247 17.09 10.35 1.65
CA GLU A 247 18.52 10.07 1.50
C GLU A 247 18.76 8.75 0.75
N ARG A 248 17.94 7.71 0.95
CA ARG A 248 18.00 6.47 0.15
C ARG A 248 17.68 6.74 -1.32
N ILE A 249 16.63 7.52 -1.63
CA ILE A 249 16.32 7.92 -3.02
C ILE A 249 17.52 8.66 -3.63
N GLY A 250 18.06 9.64 -2.91
CA GLY A 250 19.19 10.46 -3.36
C GLY A 250 20.45 9.63 -3.63
N SER A 251 20.78 8.71 -2.72
CA SER A 251 21.92 7.81 -2.86
C SER A 251 21.81 6.94 -4.12
N VAL A 252 20.65 6.30 -4.35
CA VAL A 252 20.42 5.43 -5.52
C VAL A 252 20.34 6.22 -6.83
N TYR A 253 19.80 7.44 -6.79
CA TYR A 253 19.77 8.33 -7.96
C TYR A 253 21.16 8.92 -8.30
N GLY A 254 22.06 9.05 -7.32
CA GLY A 254 23.33 9.75 -7.47
C GLY A 254 23.24 11.27 -7.21
N TRP A 255 22.32 11.69 -6.34
CA TRP A 255 22.18 13.08 -5.93
C TRP A 255 23.28 13.50 -4.94
N ASN A 256 23.94 14.63 -5.20
CA ASN A 256 25.02 15.16 -4.36
C ASN A 256 24.54 16.23 -3.35
N GLY A 257 23.23 16.51 -3.28
CA GLY A 257 22.66 17.44 -2.31
C GLY A 257 22.44 16.80 -0.93
N LYS A 258 21.78 17.54 -0.04
CA LYS A 258 21.52 17.11 1.34
C LYS A 258 20.09 17.38 1.78
N VAL A 259 19.56 16.53 2.65
CA VAL A 259 18.31 16.84 3.37
C VAL A 259 18.63 17.80 4.51
N ILE A 260 18.04 18.99 4.46
CA ILE A 260 18.11 19.99 5.54
C ILE A 260 16.78 20.06 6.28
N THR A 261 16.84 20.48 7.54
CA THR A 261 15.64 20.57 8.38
C THR A 261 15.56 21.92 9.07
N ALA A 262 14.33 22.34 9.35
CA ALA A 262 14.03 23.50 10.16
C ALA A 262 12.82 23.24 11.07
N PRO A 263 12.74 23.91 12.23
CA PRO A 263 11.56 23.82 13.07
C PRO A 263 10.35 24.42 12.36
N SER A 264 9.16 23.89 12.63
CA SER A 264 7.91 24.39 12.04
C SER A 264 7.67 25.89 12.23
N THR A 265 8.21 26.49 13.30
CA THR A 265 8.12 27.94 13.58
C THR A 265 8.91 28.83 12.60
N GLU A 266 9.85 28.25 11.86
CA GLU A 266 10.71 28.95 10.90
C GLU A 266 10.33 28.68 9.44
N LEU A 267 9.35 27.80 9.22
CA LEU A 267 8.88 27.40 7.90
C LEU A 267 7.54 28.05 7.56
N PRO A 268 7.27 28.35 6.27
CA PRO A 268 5.93 28.68 5.81
C PRO A 268 4.96 27.52 6.08
N THR A 269 3.69 27.83 6.35
CA THR A 269 2.66 26.84 6.71
C THR A 269 2.53 25.72 5.67
N GLU A 270 2.73 26.01 4.40
CA GLU A 270 2.67 25.07 3.29
C GLU A 270 3.81 24.02 3.28
N TYR A 271 4.91 24.26 4.01
CA TYR A 271 5.99 23.29 4.23
C TYR A 271 5.80 22.48 5.52
N VAL A 272 4.80 22.82 6.33
CA VAL A 272 4.50 22.13 7.60
C VAL A 272 3.36 21.15 7.38
N MET A 273 3.68 19.86 7.46
CA MET A 273 2.69 18.79 7.34
C MET A 273 1.68 18.86 8.49
N GLN A 274 0.40 18.83 8.17
CA GLN A 274 -0.69 19.00 9.15
C GLN A 274 -1.04 17.71 9.90
N ILE A 275 -0.05 16.87 10.21
CA ILE A 275 -0.18 15.58 10.88
C ILE A 275 0.50 15.59 12.26
N GLU A 276 0.21 14.61 13.11
CA GLU A 276 0.95 14.38 14.37
C GLU A 276 2.23 13.58 14.08
N THR A 277 3.34 14.30 13.86
CA THR A 277 4.63 13.72 13.45
C THR A 277 5.34 12.93 14.56
N LYS A 278 4.92 13.06 15.82
CA LYS A 278 5.42 12.21 16.92
C LYS A 278 4.83 10.81 16.88
N GLN A 279 3.67 10.62 16.24
CA GLN A 279 3.08 9.30 16.08
C GLN A 279 3.65 8.63 14.82
N HIS A 280 4.44 7.57 15.00
CA HIS A 280 4.93 6.77 13.89
C HIS A 280 3.97 5.66 13.50
N ILE A 281 4.09 5.15 12.27
CA ILE A 281 3.43 3.93 11.79
C ILE A 281 4.50 2.89 11.52
N GLN A 282 4.99 2.27 12.60
CA GLN A 282 5.98 1.19 12.54
C GLN A 282 5.25 -0.14 12.68
N LEU A 283 5.60 -1.15 11.89
CA LEU A 283 4.94 -2.45 11.90
C LEU A 283 5.93 -3.53 12.33
N ASP A 284 5.53 -4.37 13.27
CA ASP A 284 6.19 -5.65 13.52
C ASP A 284 5.78 -6.62 12.40
N THR A 285 6.76 -7.18 11.69
CA THR A 285 6.53 -8.15 10.60
C THR A 285 6.96 -9.57 10.98
N ALA A 286 7.33 -9.83 12.24
CA ALA A 286 7.86 -11.11 12.69
C ALA A 286 6.87 -12.26 12.47
N LYS A 287 5.56 -12.00 12.54
CA LYS A 287 4.53 -13.03 12.36
C LYS A 287 4.59 -13.68 10.98
N ILE A 288 4.53 -12.90 9.90
CA ILE A 288 4.56 -13.44 8.53
C ILE A 288 5.90 -14.11 8.22
N ARG A 289 7.01 -13.56 8.74
CA ARG A 289 8.36 -14.11 8.57
C ARG A 289 8.49 -15.46 9.25
N ARG A 290 8.06 -15.57 10.50
CA ARG A 290 8.14 -16.81 11.30
C ARG A 290 7.19 -17.89 10.77
N GLU A 291 5.96 -17.53 10.44
CA GLU A 291 4.95 -18.51 10.08
C GLU A 291 5.05 -18.91 8.62
N LEU A 292 5.20 -17.97 7.69
CA LEU A 292 5.15 -18.24 6.26
C LEU A 292 6.52 -18.18 5.58
N GLY A 293 7.59 -17.89 6.33
CA GLY A 293 8.94 -17.78 5.77
C GLY A 293 9.13 -16.56 4.87
N TYR A 294 8.27 -15.54 5.01
CA TYR A 294 8.36 -14.32 4.19
C TYR A 294 9.73 -13.66 4.32
N THR A 295 10.32 -13.36 3.17
CA THR A 295 11.51 -12.54 3.03
C THR A 295 11.36 -11.71 1.77
N GLU A 296 11.92 -10.50 1.81
CA GLU A 296 12.01 -9.63 0.64
C GLU A 296 12.76 -10.37 -0.48
N GLN A 297 12.16 -10.37 -1.66
CA GLN A 297 12.74 -11.00 -2.86
C GLN A 297 13.70 -10.05 -3.58
N THR A 298 13.63 -8.76 -3.26
CA THR A 298 14.46 -7.70 -3.85
C THR A 298 15.21 -6.95 -2.76
N THR A 299 16.47 -6.58 -3.02
CA THR A 299 17.22 -5.73 -2.08
C THR A 299 16.65 -4.30 -2.09
N ALA A 300 16.79 -3.58 -0.98
CA ALA A 300 16.33 -2.19 -0.87
C ALA A 300 16.95 -1.24 -1.93
N GLU A 301 18.17 -1.53 -2.37
CA GLU A 301 18.85 -0.77 -3.43
C GLU A 301 18.22 -1.06 -4.81
N GLU A 302 18.01 -2.33 -5.14
CA GLU A 302 17.46 -2.75 -6.42
C GLU A 302 15.97 -2.34 -6.57
N SER A 303 15.18 -2.47 -5.50
CA SER A 303 13.77 -2.04 -5.50
C SER A 303 13.67 -0.53 -5.74
N MET A 304 14.52 0.26 -5.08
CA MET A 304 14.59 1.71 -5.26
C MET A 304 15.07 2.07 -6.67
N ARG A 305 16.10 1.38 -7.20
CA ARG A 305 16.62 1.61 -8.54
C ARG A 305 15.55 1.38 -9.61
N ARG A 306 14.79 0.29 -9.50
CA ARG A 306 13.66 0.01 -10.42
C ARG A 306 12.55 1.05 -10.30
N THR A 307 12.24 1.48 -9.08
CA THR A 307 11.23 2.52 -8.82
C THR A 307 11.63 3.83 -9.48
N ILE A 308 12.86 4.29 -9.25
CA ILE A 308 13.40 5.53 -9.84
C ILE A 308 13.40 5.45 -11.37
N ALA A 309 13.86 4.32 -11.94
CA ALA A 309 13.86 4.15 -13.39
C ALA A 309 12.43 4.28 -13.97
N TRP A 310 11.45 3.64 -13.34
CA TRP A 310 10.06 3.75 -13.77
C TRP A 310 9.50 5.17 -13.66
N GLU A 311 9.74 5.85 -12.53
CA GLU A 311 9.32 7.23 -12.29
C GLU A 311 9.95 8.22 -13.29
N ILE A 312 11.19 7.98 -13.73
CA ILE A 312 11.85 8.79 -14.76
C ILE A 312 11.15 8.67 -16.10
N ASP A 313 10.79 7.45 -16.49
CA ASP A 313 10.14 7.14 -17.76
C ASP A 313 8.64 7.48 -17.76
N HIS A 314 8.03 7.61 -16.57
CA HIS A 314 6.59 7.85 -16.38
C HIS A 314 6.34 8.99 -15.38
N PRO A 315 6.81 10.22 -15.64
CA PRO A 315 6.55 11.34 -14.75
C PRO A 315 5.03 11.65 -14.69
N PRO A 316 4.49 12.06 -13.53
CA PRO A 316 3.10 12.46 -13.41
C PRO A 316 2.78 13.63 -14.34
N GLU A 317 1.66 13.52 -15.08
CA GLU A 317 1.27 14.43 -16.17
C GLU A 317 1.21 15.91 -15.74
N ASN A 318 0.89 16.16 -14.47
CA ASN A 318 0.68 17.47 -13.87
C ASN A 318 1.96 18.18 -13.39
N ILE A 319 3.15 17.57 -13.49
CA ILE A 319 4.41 18.16 -12.98
C ILE A 319 5.38 18.61 -14.10
N LEU A 320 4.98 18.48 -15.38
CA LEU A 320 5.83 18.82 -16.52
C LEU A 320 6.11 20.33 -16.74
N GLN A 321 5.66 21.23 -15.84
CA GLN A 321 5.82 22.69 -15.98
C GLN A 321 6.98 23.31 -15.19
N GLY A 322 7.80 22.49 -14.50
CA GLY A 322 8.88 22.97 -13.64
C GLY A 322 8.36 23.48 -12.29
N MET A 323 9.05 23.13 -11.22
CA MET A 323 8.68 23.53 -9.87
C MET A 323 9.24 24.92 -9.54
N ASP A 324 8.42 25.77 -8.90
CA ASP A 324 8.89 27.03 -8.31
C ASP A 324 9.44 26.76 -6.90
N TYR A 325 10.75 26.95 -6.75
CA TYR A 325 11.48 26.78 -5.48
C TYR A 325 11.67 28.09 -4.71
N SER A 326 11.13 29.21 -5.18
CA SER A 326 11.42 30.53 -4.61
C SER A 326 11.01 30.68 -3.13
N ILE A 327 9.97 29.96 -2.69
CA ILE A 327 9.55 29.94 -1.29
C ILE A 327 10.53 29.12 -0.46
N GLU A 328 10.92 27.94 -0.95
CA GLU A 328 11.93 27.07 -0.31
C GLU A 328 13.26 27.81 -0.16
N ASP A 329 13.74 28.45 -1.24
CA ASP A 329 15.00 29.20 -1.27
C ASP A 329 15.00 30.35 -0.27
N LYS A 330 13.88 31.07 -0.14
CA LYS A 330 13.72 32.15 0.86
C LYS A 330 13.71 31.61 2.28
N ALA A 331 13.14 30.44 2.51
CA ALA A 331 13.17 29.79 3.82
C ALA A 331 14.60 29.34 4.17
N ALA A 332 15.27 28.64 3.26
CA ALA A 332 16.65 28.19 3.42
C ALA A 332 17.63 29.35 3.65
N ALA A 333 17.50 30.46 2.91
CA ALA A 333 18.36 31.63 3.09
C ALA A 333 18.26 32.25 4.50
N LYS A 334 17.08 32.20 5.14
CA LYS A 334 16.91 32.66 6.53
C LYS A 334 17.62 31.75 7.54
N LEU A 335 17.79 30.48 7.20
CA LEU A 335 18.49 29.47 8.01
C LEU A 335 20.02 29.53 7.82
N GLY A 336 20.52 30.35 6.90
CA GLY A 336 21.94 30.44 6.58
C GLY A 336 22.48 29.25 5.81
N VAL A 337 21.63 28.54 5.06
CA VAL A 337 21.97 27.40 4.20
C VAL A 337 22.12 27.81 2.75
#